data_AF-A0A6B3KL69-F1
#
_entry.id   AF-A0A6B3KL69-F1
#
_cell.length_a   1.000
_cell.length_b   1.000
_cell.length_c   1.000
_cell.angle_alpha   90.00
_cell.angle_beta   90.00
_cell.angle_gamma   90.00
#
_symmetry.space_group_name_H-M   'P 1'
#
loop_
_entity.id
_entity.type
_entity.pdbx_description
1 polymer ?
#
loop_
_entity_poly.entity_id
_entity_poly.type
_entity_poly.pdbx_seq_one_letter_code
_entity_poly.pdbx_strand_id
1 'polypeptide(L)'
;RLVAIPYYPLSNDMLGQIVRLQLNRIKKRIEERYKIPFEYDDSVVELVVSRCTESESGGRMIDAILTNSMLPEISRKFLRGVVNRERTERVDIRAEESALVYSFL
;
A
#
# COMPACT_ATOMS: atom_id res chain seq x y z
N ARG A 1 -12.46 -15.26 -38.61
CA ARG A 1 -13.58 -14.62 -37.87
C ARG A 1 -12.97 -14.01 -36.61
N LEU A 2 -13.18 -12.71 -36.37
CA LEU A 2 -12.56 -11.97 -35.26
C LEU A 2 -13.62 -11.81 -34.17
N VAL A 3 -13.27 -12.14 -32.92
CA VAL A 3 -14.13 -11.96 -31.75
C VAL A 3 -13.47 -10.91 -30.86
N ALA A 4 -14.14 -9.79 -30.64
CA ALA A 4 -13.68 -8.75 -29.74
C ALA A 4 -14.06 -9.11 -28.29
N ILE A 5 -13.13 -8.96 -27.36
CA ILE A 5 -13.37 -9.05 -25.91
C ILE A 5 -13.19 -7.64 -25.35
N PRO A 6 -14.28 -6.90 -25.07
CA PRO A 6 -14.18 -5.55 -24.52
C PRO A 6 -13.68 -5.61 -23.07
N TYR A 7 -12.77 -4.70 -22.73
CA TYR A 7 -12.31 -4.49 -21.35
C TYR A 7 -13.15 -3.40 -20.70
N TYR A 8 -13.78 -3.71 -19.57
CA TYR A 8 -14.58 -2.76 -18.81
C TYR A 8 -13.76 -2.08 -17.71
N PRO A 9 -14.14 -0.85 -17.29
CA PRO A 9 -13.53 -0.18 -16.15
C PRO A 9 -13.61 -1.01 -14.86
N LEU A 10 -12.62 -0.81 -13.98
CA LEU A 10 -12.59 -1.46 -12.67
C LEU A 10 -13.61 -0.79 -11.73
N SER A 11 -14.40 -1.59 -11.02
CA SER A 11 -15.25 -1.12 -9.92
C SER A 11 -14.41 -0.82 -8.68
N ASN A 12 -14.96 -0.01 -7.77
CA ASN A 12 -14.30 0.28 -6.48
C ASN A 12 -14.00 -0.99 -5.68
N ASP A 13 -14.89 -1.98 -5.70
CA ASP A 13 -14.65 -3.26 -5.04
C ASP A 13 -13.46 -4.03 -5.64
N MET A 14 -13.34 -4.02 -6.97
CA MET A 14 -12.20 -4.61 -7.65
C MET A 14 -10.91 -3.86 -7.34
N LEU A 15 -10.95 -2.52 -7.31
CA LEU A 15 -9.81 -1.70 -6.89
C LEU A 15 -9.39 -2.02 -5.47
N GLY A 16 -10.34 -2.13 -4.52
CA GLY A 16 -10.05 -2.51 -3.14
C GLY A 16 -9.35 -3.87 -3.03
N GLN A 17 -9.77 -4.86 -3.81
CA GLN A 17 -9.09 -6.16 -3.87
C GLN A 17 -7.67 -6.05 -4.43
N ILE A 18 -7.46 -5.25 -5.48
CA ILE A 18 -6.13 -5.01 -6.05
C ILE A 18 -5.22 -4.31 -5.03
N VAL A 19 -5.73 -3.31 -4.30
CA VAL A 19 -4.99 -2.64 -3.23
C VAL A 19 -4.56 -3.64 -2.16
N ARG A 20 -5.47 -4.49 -1.68
CA ARG A 20 -5.13 -5.54 -0.69
C ARG A 20 -4.07 -6.50 -1.21
N LEU A 21 -4.15 -6.92 -2.48
CA LEU A 21 -3.13 -7.78 -3.09
C LEU A 21 -1.75 -7.11 -3.09
N GLN A 22 -1.67 -5.82 -3.41
CA GLN A 22 -0.40 -5.10 -3.41
C GLN A 22 0.12 -4.84 -1.99
N LEU A 23 -0.74 -4.48 -1.04
CA LEU A 23 -0.37 -4.34 0.37
C LEU A 23 0.15 -5.66 0.94
N ASN A 24 -0.48 -6.79 0.59
CA ASN A 24 -0.02 -8.11 1.03
C ASN A 24 1.35 -8.49 0.43
N ARG A 25 1.64 -8.07 -0.82
CA ARG A 25 2.99 -8.23 -1.40
C ARG A 25 4.03 -7.39 -0.65
N ILE A 26 3.66 -6.17 -0.25
CA ILE A 26 4.53 -5.30 0.55
C ILE A 26 4.75 -5.91 1.94
N LYS A 27 3.69 -6.34 2.62
CA LYS A 27 3.73 -7.06 3.90
C LYS A 27 4.73 -8.21 3.85
N LYS A 28 4.54 -9.11 2.89
CA LYS A 28 5.43 -10.26 2.68
C LYS A 28 6.88 -9.85 2.49
N ARG A 29 7.15 -8.84 1.65
CA ARG A 29 8.52 -8.37 1.38
C ARG A 29 9.18 -7.76 2.63
N ILE A 30 8.42 -7.01 3.43
CA ILE A 30 8.92 -6.39 4.67
C ILE A 30 9.20 -7.47 5.72
N GLU A 31 8.25 -8.38 5.95
CA GLU A 31 8.39 -9.48 6.90
C GLU A 31 9.56 -10.40 6.53
N GLU A 32 9.73 -10.71 5.24
CA GLU A 32 10.85 -11.54 4.77
C GLU A 32 12.21 -10.88 5.01
N ARG A 33 12.33 -9.58 4.72
CA ARG A 33 13.59 -8.83 4.76
C ARG A 33 13.97 -8.35 6.15
N TYR A 34 13.01 -7.82 6.90
CA TYR A 34 13.23 -7.16 8.19
C TYR A 34 12.79 -8.00 9.40
N LYS A 35 12.08 -9.12 9.18
CA LYS A 35 11.64 -10.06 10.23
C LYS A 35 10.76 -9.44 11.31
N ILE A 36 9.93 -8.49 10.91
CA ILE A 36 9.01 -7.75 11.78
C ILE A 36 7.60 -7.80 11.19
N PRO A 37 6.55 -7.91 12.02
CA PRO A 37 5.18 -7.90 11.54
C PRO A 37 4.84 -6.56 10.88
N PHE A 38 4.09 -6.65 9.79
CA PHE A 38 3.52 -5.49 9.10
C PHE A 38 2.01 -5.65 9.05
N GLU A 39 1.29 -4.72 9.66
CA GLU A 39 -0.18 -4.73 9.67
C GLU A 39 -0.75 -3.42 9.14
N TYR A 40 -1.92 -3.52 8.52
CA TYR A 40 -2.70 -2.39 8.04
C TYR A 40 -4.18 -2.68 8.28
N ASP A 41 -4.98 -1.63 8.42
CA ASP A 41 -6.44 -1.76 8.53
C ASP A 41 -7.16 -1.36 7.23
N ASP A 42 -8.48 -1.54 7.24
CA ASP A 42 -9.32 -1.27 6.07
C ASP A 42 -9.32 0.21 5.67
N SER A 43 -9.03 1.13 6.60
CA SER A 43 -8.96 2.57 6.32
C SER A 43 -7.86 2.90 5.30
N VAL A 44 -6.75 2.15 5.32
CA VAL A 44 -5.68 2.27 4.32
C VAL A 44 -6.19 1.91 2.93
N VAL A 45 -6.98 0.84 2.83
CA VAL A 45 -7.56 0.38 1.56
C VAL A 45 -8.53 1.43 1.03
N GLU A 46 -9.42 1.92 1.88
CA GLU A 46 -10.41 2.95 1.55
C GLU A 46 -9.76 4.25 1.07
N LEU A 47 -8.72 4.73 1.77
CA LEU A 47 -7.99 5.95 1.38
C LEU A 47 -7.25 5.78 0.05
N VAL A 48 -6.65 4.62 -0.21
CA VAL A 48 -5.98 4.39 -1.50
C VAL A 48 -7.01 4.34 -2.63
N VAL A 49 -8.14 3.65 -2.43
CA VAL A 49 -9.24 3.61 -3.42
C VAL A 49 -9.84 4.99 -3.65
N SER A 50 -10.04 5.80 -2.59
CA SER A 50 -10.61 7.15 -2.72
C SER A 50 -9.68 8.12 -3.45
N ARG A 51 -8.37 7.86 -3.43
CA ARG A 51 -7.40 8.59 -4.26
C ARG A 51 -7.34 8.10 -5.69
N CYS A 52 -7.93 6.94 -6.01
CA CYS A 52 -7.96 6.34 -7.35
C CYS A 52 -9.06 6.91 -8.27
N THR A 53 -9.31 8.23 -8.26
CA THR A 53 -10.45 8.89 -8.92
C THR A 53 -10.34 9.06 -10.43
N GLU A 54 -9.14 9.03 -11.01
CA GLU A 54 -8.98 9.12 -12.47
C GLU A 54 -9.23 7.76 -13.11
N SER A 55 -10.44 7.59 -13.68
CA SER A 55 -10.88 6.37 -14.37
C SER A 55 -9.94 5.90 -15.50
N GLU A 56 -9.06 6.77 -16.01
CA GLU A 56 -8.10 6.49 -17.09
C GLU A 56 -6.84 5.73 -16.61
N SER A 57 -6.51 5.80 -15.31
CA SER A 57 -5.26 5.21 -14.79
C SER A 57 -5.38 3.75 -14.33
N GLY A 58 -6.61 3.25 -14.17
CA GLY A 58 -6.90 1.88 -13.70
C GLY A 58 -6.08 1.49 -12.46
N GLY A 59 -5.54 0.28 -12.45
CA GLY A 59 -4.70 -0.21 -11.34
C GLY A 59 -3.30 0.43 -11.24
N ARG A 60 -2.84 1.20 -12.25
CA ARG A 60 -1.49 1.79 -12.23
C ARG A 60 -1.34 2.88 -11.16
N MET A 61 -2.43 3.56 -10.84
CA MET A 61 -2.43 4.59 -9.80
C MET A 61 -2.20 3.98 -8.41
N ILE A 62 -2.71 2.77 -8.17
CA ILE A 62 -2.47 2.02 -6.92
C ILE A 62 -0.96 1.79 -6.75
N ASP A 63 -0.31 1.27 -7.79
CA ASP A 63 1.14 1.01 -7.75
C ASP A 63 1.94 2.30 -7.52
N ALA A 64 1.53 3.41 -8.15
CA ALA A 64 2.18 4.71 -7.96
C ALA A 64 2.04 5.22 -6.51
N ILE A 65 0.86 5.15 -5.91
CA ILE A 65 0.64 5.60 -4.52
C ILE A 65 1.47 4.75 -3.56
N LEU A 66 1.43 3.42 -3.69
CA LEU A 66 2.15 2.52 -2.80
C LEU A 66 3.67 2.63 -2.97
N THR A 67 4.15 2.74 -4.20
CA THR A 67 5.60 2.76 -4.49
C THR A 67 6.22 4.13 -4.23
N ASN A 68 5.52 5.22 -4.51
CA ASN A 68 6.08 6.57 -4.41
C ASN A 68 5.84 7.24 -3.05
N SER A 69 4.86 6.76 -2.27
CA SER A 69 4.55 7.33 -0.95
C SER A 69 4.85 6.37 0.19
N MET A 70 4.26 5.16 0.16
CA MET A 70 4.32 4.25 1.30
C MET A 70 5.70 3.63 1.52
N LEU A 71 6.28 3.03 0.47
CA LEU A 71 7.59 2.37 0.59
C LEU A 71 8.74 3.34 0.96
N PRO A 72 8.81 4.58 0.42
CA PRO A 72 9.85 5.53 0.79
C PRO A 72 9.79 5.94 2.27
N GLU A 73 8.59 6.18 2.82
CA GLU A 73 8.42 6.55 4.23
C GLU A 73 8.85 5.43 5.17
N ILE A 74 8.43 4.20 4.88
CA ILE A 74 8.84 3.00 5.61
C ILE A 74 10.37 2.83 5.55
N SER A 75 10.95 2.96 4.35
CA SER A 75 12.40 2.81 4.14
C SER A 75 13.19 3.86 4.92
N ARG A 76 12.76 5.13 4.92
CA ARG A 76 13.40 6.21 5.68
C ARG A 76 13.37 5.94 7.18
N LYS A 77 12.27 5.38 7.71
CA LYS A 77 12.15 5.04 9.13
C LYS A 77 13.06 3.89 9.52
N PHE A 78 13.09 2.80 8.74
CA PHE A 78 14.03 1.71 9.00
C PHE A 78 15.49 2.15 8.94
N LEU A 79 15.86 2.96 7.95
CA LEU A 79 17.23 3.48 7.83
C LEU A 79 17.61 4.35 9.04
N ARG A 80 16.69 5.17 9.56
CA ARG A 80 16.94 5.98 10.76
C ARG A 80 17.05 5.14 12.03
N GLY A 81 16.20 4.13 12.21
CA GLY A 81 16.28 3.21 13.35
C GLY A 81 17.61 2.44 13.40
N VAL A 82 18.12 2.03 12.24
CA VAL A 82 19.45 1.41 12.12
C VAL A 82 20.57 2.34 12.61
N VAL A 83 20.51 3.63 12.27
CA VAL A 83 21.49 4.64 12.71
C VAL A 83 21.39 4.88 14.23
N ASN A 84 20.17 4.93 14.77
CA ASN A 84 19.91 5.20 16.18
C ASN A 84 20.02 3.95 17.08
N ARG A 85 20.27 2.76 16.51
CA ARG A 85 20.18 1.44 17.20
C ARG A 85 18.81 1.18 17.84
N GLU A 86 17.77 1.82 17.33
CA GLU A 86 16.39 1.56 17.73
C GLU A 86 15.88 0.35 16.96
N ARG A 87 15.46 -0.69 17.68
CA ARG A 87 14.79 -1.83 17.07
C ARG A 87 13.32 -1.48 16.92
N THR A 88 12.84 -1.50 15.70
CA THR A 88 11.41 -1.59 15.42
C THR A 88 11.02 -3.06 15.56
N GLU A 89 10.00 -3.34 16.35
CA GLU A 89 9.41 -4.66 16.53
C GLU A 89 8.22 -4.85 15.61
N ARG A 90 7.47 -3.79 15.28
CA ARG A 90 6.28 -3.85 14.40
C ARG A 90 6.05 -2.56 13.61
N VAL A 91 5.46 -2.71 12.42
CA VAL A 91 4.89 -1.58 11.65
C VAL A 91 3.38 -1.72 11.58
N ASP A 92 2.68 -0.66 11.97
CA ASP A 92 1.24 -0.50 11.78
C ASP A 92 0.96 0.71 10.88
N ILE A 93 0.09 0.51 9.89
CA ILE A 93 -0.38 1.59 9.02
C ILE A 93 -1.88 1.77 9.20
N ARG A 94 -2.28 3.03 9.36
CA ARG A 94 -3.68 3.45 9.35
C ARG A 94 -3.85 4.64 8.43
N ALA A 95 -5.08 4.92 8.02
CA ALA A 95 -5.45 6.18 7.41
C ALA A 95 -6.20 7.04 8.43
N GLU A 96 -5.75 8.29 8.58
CA GLU A 96 -6.48 9.31 9.34
C GLU A 96 -6.78 10.48 8.40
N GLU A 97 -8.05 10.84 8.30
CA GLU A 97 -8.58 11.87 7.40
C GLU A 97 -8.18 11.65 5.93
N SER A 98 -7.07 12.25 5.52
CA SER A 98 -6.53 12.21 4.15
C SER A 98 -5.07 11.80 4.12
N ALA A 99 -4.51 11.27 5.21
CA ALA A 99 -3.10 10.91 5.32
C ALA A 99 -2.91 9.47 5.82
N LEU A 100 -1.84 8.84 5.37
CA LEU A 100 -1.37 7.57 5.91
C LEU A 100 -0.52 7.86 7.14
N VAL A 101 -0.90 7.27 8.28
CA VAL A 101 -0.22 7.36 9.55
C VAL A 101 0.53 6.06 9.80
N TYR A 102 1.82 6.19 10.14
CA TYR A 102 2.72 5.07 10.37
C TYR A 102 3.14 5.02 11.82
N SER A 103 2.79 3.93 12.49
CA SER A 103 3.24 3.65 13.85
C SER A 103 4.34 2.57 13.80
N PHE A 104 5.47 2.87 14.41
CA PHE A 104 6.60 1.97 14.56
C PHE A 104 6.74 1.72 16.06
N LEU A 105 6.48 0.48 16.48
CA LEU A 105 6.58 0.03 17.87
C LEU A 105 7.84 -0.81 18.03
#